data_AF-A0A966S721-F1
#
_entry.id   AF-A0A966S721-F1
#
_cell.length_a   1.000
_cell.length_b   1.000
_cell.length_c   1.000
_cell.angle_alpha   90.00
_cell.angle_beta   90.00
_cell.angle_gamma   90.00
#
_symmetry.space_group_name_H-M   'P 1'
#
loop_
_entity.id
_entity.type
_entity.pdbx_description
1 polymer ?
#
loop_
_entity_poly.entity_id
_entity_poly.type
_entity_poly.pdbx_seq_one_letter_code
_entity_poly.pdbx_strand_id
1 'polypeptide(L)'
;LPAAIRYQNTLASNIKGLKEAGLKESSFTKQQQLLAKISEHISTVSEMVEKMTEARKACNKLENTREKAIAYQATVKDAFFDEIRYHVDKLELLVDDNEWSLPKYREMLFLR
;
A
#
# COMPACT_ATOMS: atom_id res chain seq x y z
N LEU A 1 -4.67 -1.81 -3.30
CA LEU A 1 -5.23 -0.50 -2.86
C LEU A 1 -6.70 -0.56 -2.43
N PRO A 2 -7.66 -1.10 -3.22
CA PRO A 2 -9.08 -1.04 -2.84
C PRO A 2 -9.41 -1.64 -1.46
N ALA A 3 -8.79 -2.77 -1.11
CA ALA A 3 -8.91 -3.39 0.22
C ALA A 3 -8.50 -2.46 1.36
N ALA A 4 -7.33 -1.83 1.24
CA ALA A 4 -6.82 -0.89 2.24
C ALA A 4 -7.71 0.34 2.38
N ILE A 5 -8.27 0.87 1.28
CA ILE A 5 -9.20 2.00 1.29
C ILE A 5 -10.52 1.63 1.99
N ARG A 6 -11.07 0.43 1.73
CA ARG A 6 -12.27 -0.04 2.44
C ARG A 6 -12.03 -0.14 3.93
N TYR A 7 -10.92 -0.75 4.34
CA TYR A 7 -10.57 -0.85 5.75
C TYR A 7 -10.31 0.53 6.40
N GLN A 8 -9.67 1.46 5.68
CA GLN A 8 -9.50 2.85 6.10
C GLN A 8 -10.86 3.52 6.39
N ASN A 9 -11.86 3.32 5.52
CA ASN A 9 -13.21 3.84 5.73
C ASN A 9 -13.89 3.23 6.96
N THR A 10 -13.72 1.92 7.18
CA THR A 10 -14.23 1.24 8.38
C THR A 10 -13.62 1.81 9.66
N LEU A 11 -12.29 2.02 9.68
CA LEU A 11 -11.61 2.66 10.82
C LEU A 11 -12.08 4.10 11.06
N ALA A 12 -12.25 4.88 9.99
CA ALA A 12 -12.74 6.26 10.10
C ALA A 12 -14.16 6.30 10.67
N SER A 13 -15.05 5.41 10.23
CA SER A 13 -16.40 5.26 10.77
C SER A 13 -16.38 4.87 12.25
N ASN A 14 -15.51 3.94 12.64
CA ASN A 14 -15.35 3.54 14.04
C ASN A 14 -14.90 4.72 14.92
N ILE A 15 -13.88 5.46 14.52
CA ILE A 15 -13.38 6.63 15.28
C ILE A 15 -14.47 7.69 15.43
N LYS A 16 -15.23 7.95 14.36
CA LYS A 16 -16.37 8.87 14.39
C LYS A 16 -17.42 8.42 15.40
N GLY A 17 -17.81 7.15 15.38
CA GLY A 17 -18.77 6.58 16.33
C GLY A 17 -18.30 6.67 17.79
N LEU A 18 -17.02 6.41 18.06
CA LEU A 18 -16.46 6.53 19.41
C LEU A 18 -16.49 7.99 19.90
N LYS A 19 -16.18 8.95 19.03
CA LYS A 19 -16.26 10.37 19.34
C LYS A 19 -17.70 10.82 19.63
N GLU A 20 -18.65 10.37 18.82
CA GLU A 20 -20.09 10.67 18.99
C GLU A 20 -20.66 10.05 20.26
N ALA A 21 -20.16 8.89 20.68
CA ALA A 21 -20.52 8.25 21.96
C ALA A 21 -19.96 8.99 23.20
N GLY A 22 -19.23 10.09 23.03
CA GLY A 22 -18.69 10.89 24.13
C GLY A 22 -17.44 10.31 24.79
N LEU A 23 -16.76 9.36 24.14
CA LEU A 23 -15.50 8.84 24.65
C LEU A 23 -14.40 9.90 24.56
N LYS A 24 -13.49 9.88 25.55
CA LYS A 24 -12.30 10.75 25.54
C LYS A 24 -11.41 10.39 24.36
N GLU A 25 -10.77 11.39 23.78
CA GLU A 25 -9.86 11.22 22.64
C GLU A 25 -8.69 10.28 22.93
N SER A 26 -8.23 10.25 24.19
CA SER A 26 -7.22 9.29 24.66
C SER A 26 -7.63 7.83 24.51
N SER A 27 -8.93 7.53 24.44
CA SER A 27 -9.47 6.18 24.29
C SER A 27 -9.34 5.65 22.86
N PHE A 28 -9.19 6.52 21.86
CA PHE A 28 -9.12 6.13 20.43
C PHE A 28 -7.91 6.67 19.67
N THR A 29 -6.91 7.19 20.38
CA THR A 29 -5.67 7.70 19.78
C THR A 29 -4.93 6.63 18.95
N LYS A 30 -4.95 5.37 19.38
CA LYS A 30 -4.32 4.27 18.64
C LYS A 30 -4.98 4.03 17.29
N GLN A 31 -6.31 4.12 17.22
CA GLN A 31 -7.09 3.98 16.00
C GLN A 31 -6.79 5.14 15.04
N GLN A 32 -6.68 6.38 15.54
CA GLN A 32 -6.26 7.53 14.74
C GLN A 32 -4.84 7.34 14.16
N GLN A 33 -3.89 6.86 14.97
CA GLN A 33 -2.53 6.57 14.50
C GLN A 33 -2.51 5.47 13.44
N LEU A 34 -3.30 4.42 13.61
CA LEU A 34 -3.45 3.35 12.62
C LEU A 34 -4.02 3.89 11.30
N LEU A 35 -5.09 4.69 11.38
CA LEU A 35 -5.71 5.34 10.22
C LEU A 35 -4.71 6.22 9.46
N ALA A 36 -3.90 7.01 10.18
CA ALA A 36 -2.87 7.86 9.59
C ALA A 36 -1.81 7.03 8.85
N LYS A 37 -1.30 5.95 9.46
CA LYS A 37 -0.31 5.06 8.83
C LYS A 37 -0.84 4.38 7.57
N ILE A 38 -2.09 3.89 7.61
CA ILE A 38 -2.73 3.30 6.43
C ILE A 38 -2.87 4.34 5.32
N SER A 39 -3.28 5.56 5.66
CA SER A 39 -3.40 6.66 4.70
C SER A 39 -2.06 7.00 4.04
N GLU A 40 -1.00 7.08 4.83
CA GLU A 40 0.36 7.35 4.36
C GLU A 40 0.79 6.28 3.36
N HIS A 41 0.71 5.01 3.73
CA HIS A 41 1.10 3.91 2.85
C HIS A 41 0.25 3.84 1.56
N ILE A 42 -1.06 4.09 1.64
CA ILE A 42 -1.92 4.16 0.45
C ILE A 42 -1.44 5.29 -0.49
N SER A 43 -1.20 6.48 0.05
CA SER A 43 -0.78 7.65 -0.73
C SER A 43 0.55 7.40 -1.41
N THR A 44 1.54 6.92 -0.65
CA THR A 44 2.89 6.64 -1.19
C THR A 44 2.82 5.58 -2.28
N VAL A 45 2.11 4.47 -2.06
CA VAL A 45 1.97 3.42 -3.10
C VAL A 45 1.32 3.98 -4.36
N SER A 46 0.27 4.80 -4.23
CA SER A 46 -0.39 5.41 -5.40
C SER A 46 0.59 6.27 -6.20
N GLU A 47 1.31 7.17 -5.52
CA GLU A 47 2.28 8.07 -6.15
C GLU A 47 3.43 7.29 -6.82
N MET A 48 3.97 6.28 -6.13
CA MET A 48 5.07 5.47 -6.67
C MET A 48 4.64 4.66 -7.89
N VAL A 49 3.43 4.09 -7.89
CA VAL A 49 2.89 3.33 -9.03
C VAL A 49 2.69 4.25 -10.24
N GLU A 50 2.23 5.48 -10.04
CA GLU A 50 2.13 6.49 -11.09
C GLU A 50 3.52 6.83 -11.68
N LYS A 51 4.49 7.17 -10.82
CA LYS A 51 5.88 7.46 -11.24
C LYS A 51 6.52 6.27 -11.98
N MET A 52 6.36 5.06 -11.45
CA MET A 52 6.84 3.83 -12.09
C MET A 52 6.19 3.62 -13.46
N THR A 53 4.90 3.95 -13.60
CA THR A 53 4.18 3.85 -14.87
C THR A 53 4.74 4.82 -15.91
N GLU A 54 5.07 6.05 -15.52
CA GLU A 54 5.73 7.01 -16.41
C GLU A 54 7.16 6.59 -16.79
N ALA A 55 7.95 6.10 -15.84
CA ALA A 55 9.28 5.54 -16.12
C ALA A 55 9.20 4.37 -17.11
N ARG A 56 8.20 3.48 -16.94
CA ARG A 56 7.94 2.37 -17.87
C ARG A 56 7.56 2.86 -19.27
N LYS A 57 6.72 3.90 -19.38
CA LYS A 57 6.38 4.53 -20.67
C LYS A 57 7.61 5.10 -21.36
N ALA A 58 8.52 5.73 -20.61
CA ALA A 58 9.78 6.24 -21.16
C ALA A 58 10.67 5.10 -21.68
N CYS A 59 10.85 4.03 -20.89
CA CYS A 59 11.64 2.86 -21.30
C CYS A 59 11.08 2.17 -22.56
N ASN A 60 9.76 2.14 -22.70
CA ASN A 60 9.11 1.51 -23.86
C ASN A 60 9.39 2.21 -25.20
N LYS A 61 9.77 3.49 -25.17
CA LYS A 61 10.13 4.25 -26.37
C LYS A 61 11.51 3.89 -26.93
N LEU A 62 12.34 3.17 -26.17
CA LEU A 62 13.65 2.72 -26.64
C LEU A 62 13.48 1.61 -27.69
N GLU A 63 14.13 1.73 -28.85
CA GLU A 63 14.02 0.72 -29.91
C GLU A 63 15.01 -0.44 -29.68
N ASN A 64 16.21 -0.14 -29.21
CA ASN A 64 17.22 -1.14 -28.91
C ASN A 64 16.81 -1.96 -27.68
N THR A 65 16.76 -3.29 -27.85
CA THR A 65 16.31 -4.21 -26.79
C THR A 65 17.28 -4.24 -25.61
N ARG A 66 18.60 -4.14 -25.86
CA ARG A 66 19.60 -4.15 -24.80
C ARG A 66 19.52 -2.88 -23.95
N GLU A 67 19.42 -1.72 -24.60
CA GLU A 67 19.25 -0.44 -23.90
C GLU A 67 17.94 -0.39 -23.12
N LYS A 68 16.85 -0.89 -23.71
CA LYS A 68 15.56 -1.04 -23.03
C LYS A 68 15.69 -1.89 -21.77
N ALA A 69 16.35 -3.05 -21.84
CA ALA A 69 16.53 -3.93 -20.69
C ALA A 69 17.31 -3.24 -19.56
N ILE A 70 18.41 -2.55 -19.89
CA ILE A 70 19.21 -1.80 -18.91
C ILE A 70 18.39 -0.68 -18.27
N ALA A 71 17.62 0.07 -19.08
CA ALA A 71 16.76 1.14 -18.59
C ALA A 71 15.67 0.61 -17.65
N TYR A 72 15.02 -0.50 -18.00
CA TYR A 72 14.02 -1.15 -17.14
C TYR A 72 14.60 -1.59 -15.79
N GLN A 73 15.79 -2.19 -15.79
CA GLN A 73 16.46 -2.59 -14.55
C GLN A 73 16.70 -1.38 -13.66
N ALA A 74 17.37 -0.34 -14.16
CA ALA A 74 17.78 0.80 -13.34
C ALA A 74 16.62 1.75 -12.97
N THR A 75 15.74 2.04 -13.92
CA THR A 75 14.75 3.13 -13.77
C THR A 75 13.35 2.66 -13.40
N VAL A 76 13.07 1.35 -13.48
CA VAL A 76 11.76 0.78 -13.11
C VAL A 76 11.91 -0.16 -11.92
N LYS A 77 12.74 -1.20 -12.05
CA LYS A 77 12.88 -2.21 -11.00
C LYS A 77 13.59 -1.64 -9.77
N ASP A 78 14.84 -1.21 -9.95
CA ASP A 78 15.70 -0.79 -8.84
C ASP A 78 15.20 0.51 -8.17
N ALA A 79 14.46 1.33 -8.91
CA ALA A 79 13.91 2.59 -8.40
C ALA A 79 12.58 2.45 -7.64
N PHE A 80 11.77 1.40 -7.90
CA PHE A 80 10.39 1.36 -7.38
C PHE A 80 9.97 0.05 -6.71
N PHE A 81 10.52 -1.10 -7.13
CA PHE A 81 9.94 -2.39 -6.74
C PHE A 81 10.02 -2.63 -5.24
N ASP A 82 11.18 -2.40 -4.64
CA ASP A 82 11.40 -2.68 -3.22
C ASP A 82 10.63 -1.72 -2.31
N GLU A 83 10.51 -0.45 -2.69
CA GLU A 83 9.80 0.56 -1.90
C GLU A 83 8.28 0.37 -1.99
N ILE A 84 7.73 0.14 -3.18
CA ILE A 84 6.32 -0.23 -3.35
C ILE A 84 6.00 -1.48 -2.53
N ARG A 85 6.86 -2.51 -2.64
CA ARG A 85 6.70 -3.75 -1.89
C ARG A 85 6.69 -3.49 -0.38
N TYR A 86 7.64 -2.71 0.14
CA TYR A 86 7.68 -2.37 1.55
C TYR A 86 6.35 -1.79 2.05
N HIS A 87 5.79 -0.81 1.34
CA HIS A 87 4.52 -0.22 1.74
C HIS A 87 3.33 -1.18 1.60
N VAL A 88 3.30 -2.02 0.57
CA VAL A 88 2.26 -3.05 0.39
C VAL A 88 2.33 -4.10 1.50
N ASP A 89 3.52 -4.58 1.86
CA ASP A 89 3.72 -5.55 2.94
C ASP A 89 3.31 -4.95 4.31
N LYS A 90 3.53 -3.64 4.52
CA LYS A 90 3.00 -2.95 5.71
C LYS A 90 1.49 -2.86 5.69
N LEU A 91 0.86 -2.58 4.54
CA LEU A 91 -0.59 -2.59 4.41
C LEU A 91 -1.18 -3.99 4.66
N GLU A 92 -0.55 -5.05 4.16
CA GLU A 92 -0.98 -6.44 4.42
C GLU A 92 -1.03 -6.77 5.92
N LEU A 93 -0.08 -6.24 6.70
CA LEU A 93 -0.04 -6.43 8.16
C LEU A 93 -1.11 -5.61 8.89
N LEU A 94 -1.43 -4.42 8.40
CA LEU A 94 -2.32 -3.47 9.07
C LEU A 94 -3.80 -3.66 8.70
N VAL A 95 -4.09 -4.21 7.52
CA VAL A 95 -5.44 -4.43 7.00
C VAL A 95 -5.96 -5.79 7.45
N ASP A 96 -7.24 -5.81 7.84
CA ASP A 96 -7.95 -7.02 8.25
C ASP A 96 -7.89 -8.13 7.18
N ASP A 97 -7.73 -9.38 7.63
CA ASP A 97 -7.60 -10.55 6.76
C ASP A 97 -8.83 -10.73 5.85
N ASN A 98 -10.04 -10.37 6.31
CA ASN A 98 -11.27 -10.53 5.50
C ASN A 98 -11.36 -9.54 4.33
N GLU A 99 -10.71 -8.38 4.46
CA GLU A 99 -10.68 -7.36 3.39
C GLU A 99 -9.57 -7.63 2.37
N TRP A 100 -8.54 -8.39 2.77
CA TRP A 100 -7.37 -8.67 1.95
C TRP A 100 -7.62 -9.89 1.04
N SER A 101 -7.96 -9.63 -0.22
CA SER A 101 -8.38 -10.67 -1.17
C SER A 101 -7.28 -11.61 -1.66
N LEU A 102 -6.01 -11.34 -1.34
CA LEU A 102 -4.88 -12.16 -1.75
C LEU A 102 -4.44 -13.05 -0.59
N PRO A 103 -3.99 -14.31 -0.84
CA PRO A 103 -3.41 -15.12 0.19
C PRO A 103 -2.23 -14.40 0.85
N LYS A 104 -2.22 -14.33 2.18
CA LYS A 104 -1.12 -13.68 2.91
C LYS A 104 0.15 -14.51 2.80
N TYR A 105 1.32 -13.88 2.94
CA TYR A 105 2.60 -14.61 2.86
C TYR A 105 2.68 -15.77 3.86
N ARG A 106 2.12 -15.59 5.06
CA ARG A 106 2.03 -16.65 6.08
C ARG A 106 1.22 -17.85 5.58
N GLU A 107 0.14 -17.59 4.84
CA GLU A 107 -0.72 -18.64 4.30
C GLU A 107 -0.02 -19.40 3.18
N MET A 108 0.62 -18.68 2.26
CA MET A 108 1.38 -19.29 1.17
C MET A 108 2.57 -20.14 1.64
N LEU A 109 3.19 -19.78 2.76
CA LEU A 109 4.40 -20.44 3.26
C LEU A 109 4.11 -21.59 4.24
N PHE A 110 2.98 -21.55 4.97
CA PHE A 110 2.76 -22.44 6.11
C PHE A 110 1.44 -23.21 6.09
N LEU A 111 0.48 -22.89 5.21
CA LEU A 111 -0.68 -23.77 4.99
C LEU A 111 -0.27 -24.90 4.04
N ARG A 112 0.05 -26.06 4.64
CA ARG A 112 0.11 -27.36 3.97
C ARG A 112 -1.05 -28.21 4.47
#